data_AF-A0A1I7JEN9-F1
#
_entry.id   AF-A0A1I7JEN9-F1
#
_cell.length_a   1.000
_cell.length_b   1.000
_cell.length_c   1.000
_cell.angle_alpha   90.00
_cell.angle_beta   90.00
_cell.angle_gamma   90.00
#
_symmetry.space_group_name_H-M   'P 1'
#
loop_
_entity.id
_entity.type
_entity.pdbx_description
1 polymer ?
#
loop_
_entity_poly.entity_id
_entity_poly.type
_entity_poly.pdbx_seq_one_letter_code
_entity_poly.pdbx_strand_id
1 'polypeptide(L)'
;MLQVLGFVDAMQRRAQPGQPLSECQKRRNQRIASKRARVEHAFAGIRHMGGKFVRTIGQARATVAMTMMAACYNLKRLASFLERGVDAFFKPATTKAQVRLQTAKA
;
A
#
# COMPACT_ATOMS: atom_id res chain seq x y z
N MET A 1 -11.00 16.72 6.44
CA MET A 1 -10.44 15.56 7.16
C MET A 1 -8.97 15.30 6.83
N LEU A 2 -8.58 14.98 5.59
CA LEU A 2 -7.16 14.68 5.27
C LEU A 2 -6.19 15.82 5.60
N GLN A 3 -6.56 17.06 5.29
CA GLN A 3 -5.76 18.26 5.61
C GLN A 3 -5.62 18.48 7.12
N VAL A 4 -6.64 18.13 7.91
CA VAL A 4 -6.62 18.24 9.38
C VAL A 4 -5.60 17.26 9.98
N LEU A 5 -5.38 16.12 9.33
CA LEU A 5 -4.37 15.12 9.70
C LEU A 5 -2.98 15.40 9.08
N GLY A 6 -2.79 16.54 8.40
CA GLY A 6 -1.54 16.89 7.72
C GLY A 6 -1.24 16.09 6.44
N PHE A 7 -2.22 15.32 5.93
CA PHE A 7 -2.04 14.54 4.71
C PHE A 7 -2.43 15.30 3.45
N VAL A 8 -1.62 15.14 2.40
CA VAL A 8 -1.91 15.67 1.06
C VAL A 8 -2.81 14.70 0.31
N ASP A 9 -3.84 15.22 -0.34
CA ASP A 9 -4.69 14.41 -1.22
C ASP A 9 -3.86 13.80 -2.36
N ALA A 10 -3.79 12.48 -2.38
CA ALA A 10 -3.14 11.67 -3.41
C ALA A 10 -4.15 10.94 -4.30
N MET A 11 -5.39 11.45 -4.39
CA MET A 11 -6.41 10.93 -5.30
C MET A 11 -6.15 11.41 -6.73
N GLN A 12 -6.24 10.47 -7.68
CA GLN A 12 -6.15 10.81 -9.10
C GLN A 12 -7.41 11.57 -9.53
N ARG A 13 -7.22 12.61 -10.34
CA ARG A 13 -8.33 13.38 -10.90
C ARG A 13 -8.91 12.64 -12.10
N ARG A 14 -10.23 12.52 -12.16
CA ARG A 14 -10.94 11.94 -13.31
C ARG A 14 -11.29 13.06 -14.30
N ALA A 15 -11.17 12.79 -15.59
CA ALA A 15 -11.71 13.67 -16.62
C ALA A 15 -13.25 13.68 -16.57
N GLN A 16 -13.86 14.83 -16.86
CA GLN A 16 -15.30 14.94 -17.01
C GLN A 16 -15.69 14.73 -18.48
N PRO A 17 -16.94 14.32 -18.77
CA PRO A 17 -17.42 14.25 -20.15
C PRO A 17 -17.20 15.58 -20.87
N GLY A 18 -16.60 15.54 -22.06
CA GLY A 18 -16.29 16.74 -22.86
C GLY A 18 -15.14 17.62 -22.35
N GLN A 19 -14.53 17.29 -21.20
CA GLN A 19 -13.41 18.07 -20.64
C GLN A 19 -12.19 17.17 -20.39
N PRO A 20 -11.22 17.17 -21.32
CA PRO A 20 -9.99 16.42 -21.13
C PRO A 20 -9.18 16.99 -19.97
N LEU A 21 -8.39 16.13 -19.31
CA LEU A 21 -7.48 16.55 -18.26
C LEU A 21 -6.45 17.54 -18.81
N SER A 22 -6.21 18.63 -18.08
CA SER A 22 -5.08 19.52 -18.35
C SER A 22 -3.74 18.79 -18.20
N GLU A 23 -2.70 19.27 -18.88
CA GLU A 23 -1.35 18.70 -18.80
C GLU A 23 -0.80 18.64 -17.36
N CYS A 24 -1.09 19.65 -16.55
CA CYS A 24 -0.73 19.65 -15.13
C CYS A 24 -1.41 18.50 -14.37
N GLN A 25 -2.71 18.28 -14.60
CA GLN A 25 -3.44 17.18 -13.97
C GLN A 25 -2.94 15.82 -14.44
N LYS A 26 -2.61 15.66 -15.73
CA LYS A 26 -2.03 14.43 -16.28
C LYS A 26 -0.69 14.11 -15.61
N ARG A 27 0.23 15.09 -15.51
CA ARG A 27 1.53 14.91 -14.83
C ARG A 27 1.37 14.51 -13.37
N ARG A 28 0.41 15.11 -12.64
CA ARG A 28 0.09 14.71 -11.26
C ARG A 28 -0.43 13.28 -11.20
N ASN A 29 -1.38 12.92 -12.06
CA ASN A 29 -1.96 11.58 -12.10
C ASN A 29 -0.92 10.51 -12.45
N GLN A 30 0.01 10.82 -13.37
CA GLN A 30 1.12 9.94 -13.73
C GLN A 30 2.04 9.68 -12.54
N ARG A 31 2.43 10.73 -11.81
CA ARG A 31 3.27 10.60 -10.60
C ARG A 31 2.63 9.69 -9.54
N ILE A 32 1.30 9.80 -9.37
CA ILE A 32 0.54 8.94 -8.46
C ILE A 32 0.46 7.50 -9.02
N ALA A 33 0.18 7.35 -10.32
CA ALA A 33 0.08 6.06 -11.00
C ALA A 33 1.40 5.27 -10.93
N SER A 34 2.53 5.91 -11.21
CA SER A 34 3.85 5.27 -11.21
C SER A 34 4.21 4.64 -9.87
N LYS A 35 3.80 5.27 -8.75
CA LYS A 35 3.97 4.68 -7.41
C LYS A 35 3.02 3.50 -7.18
N ARG A 36 1.76 3.62 -7.62
CA ARG A 36 0.73 2.57 -7.44
C ARG A 36 1.00 1.31 -8.27
N ALA A 37 1.44 1.47 -9.51
CA ALA A 37 1.72 0.35 -10.42
C ALA A 37 2.72 -0.66 -9.81
N ARG A 38 3.67 -0.17 -9.00
CA ARG A 38 4.65 -1.02 -8.30
C ARG A 38 4.02 -1.97 -7.28
N VAL A 39 2.91 -1.57 -6.65
CA VAL A 39 2.22 -2.34 -5.59
C VAL A 39 0.90 -2.96 -6.05
N GLU A 40 0.45 -2.62 -7.26
CA GLU A 40 -0.85 -3.05 -7.80
C GLU A 40 -0.98 -4.57 -7.87
N HIS A 41 0.11 -5.30 -8.14
CA HIS A 41 0.14 -6.76 -8.13
C HIS A 41 -0.32 -7.36 -6.79
N ALA A 42 -0.06 -6.68 -5.67
CA ALA A 42 -0.52 -7.13 -4.37
C ALA A 42 -2.04 -6.98 -4.20
N PHE A 43 -2.57 -5.84 -4.63
CA PHE A 43 -4.01 -5.60 -4.61
C PHE A 43 -4.76 -6.51 -5.60
N ALA A 44 -4.18 -6.83 -6.75
CA ALA A 44 -4.73 -7.78 -7.70
C ALA A 44 -4.81 -9.20 -7.08
N GLY A 45 -3.76 -9.64 -6.39
CA GLY A 45 -3.76 -10.93 -5.68
C GLY A 45 -4.83 -10.99 -4.59
N ILE A 46 -4.96 -9.94 -3.77
CA ILE A 46 -6.01 -9.83 -2.75
C ILE A 46 -7.41 -9.79 -3.38
N ARG A 47 -7.56 -9.12 -4.53
CA ARG A 47 -8.82 -9.07 -5.27
C ARG A 47 -9.31 -10.46 -5.65
N HIS A 48 -8.42 -11.36 -6.06
CA HIS A 48 -8.77 -12.75 -6.38
C HIS A 48 -9.26 -13.53 -5.16
N MET A 49 -8.88 -13.14 -3.94
CA MET A 49 -9.30 -13.80 -2.69
C MET A 49 -10.59 -13.24 -2.08
N GLY A 50 -11.30 -12.35 -2.78
CA GLY A 50 -12.54 -11.72 -2.30
C GLY A 50 -12.48 -10.19 -2.28
N GLY A 51 -11.27 -9.62 -2.30
CA GLY A 51 -11.04 -8.21 -2.56
C GLY A 51 -11.85 -7.27 -1.66
N LYS A 52 -12.66 -6.41 -2.29
CA LYS A 52 -13.46 -5.37 -1.62
C LYS A 52 -14.80 -5.88 -1.10
N PHE A 53 -15.17 -7.14 -1.38
CA PHE A 53 -16.46 -7.68 -1.00
C PHE A 53 -16.33 -8.43 0.32
N VAL A 54 -16.77 -7.79 1.40
CA VAL A 54 -16.90 -8.42 2.71
C VAL A 54 -18.37 -8.77 2.90
N ARG A 55 -18.70 -10.07 2.83
CA ARG A 55 -20.07 -10.58 2.98
C ARG A 55 -20.44 -10.91 4.44
N THR A 56 -19.54 -10.64 5.38
CA THR A 56 -19.77 -10.95 6.79
C THR A 56 -20.54 -9.83 7.49
N ILE A 57 -21.46 -10.22 8.37
CA ILE A 57 -22.20 -9.27 9.22
C ILE A 57 -21.36 -8.99 10.47
N GLY A 58 -21.17 -7.71 10.79
CA GLY A 58 -20.45 -7.24 11.98
C GLY A 58 -18.97 -6.94 11.75
N GLN A 59 -18.52 -5.83 12.33
CA GLN A 59 -17.17 -5.29 12.14
C GLN A 59 -16.08 -6.27 12.55
N ALA A 60 -16.21 -6.96 13.69
CA ALA A 60 -15.20 -7.92 14.15
C ALA A 60 -14.96 -9.04 13.12
N ARG A 61 -16.04 -9.59 12.54
CA ARG A 61 -15.95 -10.64 11.52
C ARG A 61 -15.36 -10.12 10.22
N ALA A 62 -15.71 -8.90 9.82
CA ALA A 62 -15.13 -8.22 8.67
C ALA A 62 -13.62 -8.02 8.83
N THR A 63 -13.17 -7.54 10.01
CA THR A 63 -11.76 -7.34 10.31
C THR A 63 -10.98 -8.65 10.26
N VAL A 64 -11.50 -9.73 10.85
CA VAL A 64 -10.85 -11.05 10.80
C VAL A 64 -10.74 -11.56 9.36
N ALA A 65 -11.81 -11.47 8.56
CA ALA A 65 -11.79 -11.91 7.17
C ALA A 65 -10.75 -11.14 6.33
N MET A 66 -10.71 -9.81 6.46
CA MET A 66 -9.73 -8.97 5.76
C MET A 66 -8.29 -9.26 6.20
N THR A 67 -8.08 -9.44 7.50
CA THR A 67 -6.76 -9.76 8.05
C THR A 67 -6.27 -11.13 7.58
N MET A 68 -7.16 -12.13 7.56
CA MET A 68 -6.85 -13.46 7.06
C MET A 68 -6.53 -13.44 5.56
N MET A 69 -7.28 -12.70 4.75
CA MET A 69 -6.94 -12.52 3.32
C MET A 69 -5.55 -11.91 3.13
N ALA A 70 -5.20 -10.88 3.91
CA ALA A 70 -3.88 -10.27 3.84
C ALA A 70 -2.77 -11.24 4.29
N ALA A 71 -3.01 -12.03 5.34
CA ALA A 71 -2.07 -13.05 5.81
C ALA A 71 -1.85 -14.13 4.74
N CYS A 72 -2.92 -14.68 4.16
CA CYS A 72 -2.83 -15.66 3.08
C CYS A 72 -2.10 -15.10 1.84
N TYR A 73 -2.36 -13.84 1.47
CA TYR A 73 -1.63 -13.18 0.39
C TYR A 73 -0.12 -13.15 0.68
N ASN A 74 0.25 -12.72 1.89
CA ASN A 74 1.65 -12.59 2.29
C ASN A 74 2.35 -13.95 2.34
N LEU A 75 1.69 -15.00 2.82
CA LEU A 75 2.22 -16.37 2.81
C LEU A 75 2.47 -16.87 1.39
N LYS A 76 1.48 -16.71 0.49
CA LYS A 76 1.63 -17.08 -0.93
C LYS A 76 2.77 -16.31 -1.59
N ARG A 77 2.91 -15.02 -1.29
CA ARG A 77 3.97 -14.17 -1.83
C ARG A 77 5.35 -14.57 -1.29
N LEU A 78 5.44 -14.90 -0.01
CA LEU A 78 6.67 -15.41 0.62
C LEU A 78 7.12 -16.71 -0.04
N ALA A 79 6.22 -17.67 -0.24
CA ALA A 79 6.54 -18.91 -0.94
C ALA A 79 7.12 -18.65 -2.34
N SER A 80 6.51 -17.73 -3.10
CA SER A 80 7.03 -17.33 -4.42
C SER A 80 8.42 -16.67 -4.35
N PHE A 81 8.73 -15.91 -3.31
CA PHE A 81 10.07 -15.35 -3.13
C PHE A 81 11.11 -16.43 -2.83
N LEU A 82 10.76 -17.38 -1.96
CA LEU A 82 11.63 -18.51 -1.64
C LEU A 82 11.93 -19.36 -2.88
N GLU A 83 10.92 -19.67 -3.70
CA GLU A 83 11.08 -20.41 -4.97
C GLU A 83 12.01 -19.67 -5.95
N ARG A 84 11.95 -18.34 -5.97
CA ARG A 84 12.74 -17.49 -6.88
C ARG A 84 14.12 -17.13 -6.31
N GLY A 85 14.47 -17.60 -5.11
CA GLY A 85 15.71 -17.23 -4.43
C GLY A 85 15.81 -15.73 -4.09
N VAL A 86 14.68 -15.02 -4.02
CA VAL A 86 14.64 -13.61 -3.66
C VAL A 86 14.61 -13.50 -2.14
N ASP A 87 15.54 -12.74 -1.58
CA ASP A 87 15.52 -12.44 -0.15
C ASP A 87 14.28 -11.60 0.17
N ALA A 88 13.32 -12.22 0.85
CA ALA A 88 12.06 -11.61 1.23
C ALA A 88 12.23 -10.60 2.38
N PHE A 89 13.35 -10.68 3.11
CA PHE A 89 13.61 -9.87 4.27
C PHE A 89 14.59 -8.76 3.90
N PHE A 90 14.22 -7.52 4.25
CA PHE A 90 15.16 -6.42 4.18
C PHE A 90 16.29 -6.69 5.17
N LYS A 91 17.44 -7.13 4.68
CA LYS A 91 18.68 -7.11 5.44
C LYS A 91 19.22 -5.68 5.34
N PRO A 92 19.10 -4.84 6.39
CA PRO A 92 19.85 -3.61 6.38
C PRO A 92 21.31 -3.99 6.20
N ALA A 93 21.99 -3.38 5.21
CA ALA A 93 23.45 -3.36 5.25
C ALA A 93 23.86 -2.95 6.66
N THR A 94 24.91 -3.56 7.21
CA THR A 94 25.49 -3.27 8.54
C THR A 94 25.91 -1.80 8.63
N THR A 95 24.92 -0.92 8.72
CA THR A 95 25.09 0.51 8.78
C THR A 95 25.14 0.79 10.25
N LYS A 96 26.30 1.25 10.73
CA LYS A 96 26.54 1.69 12.11
C LYS A 96 25.63 2.89 12.42
N ALA A 97 24.34 2.65 12.61
CA ALA A 97 23.42 3.65 13.12
C ALA A 97 23.58 3.67 14.64
N GLN A 98 24.63 4.37 15.11
CA GLN A 98 24.67 4.82 16.50
C GLN A 98 23.49 5.77 16.68
N VAL A 99 22.41 5.23 17.24
CA VAL A 99 21.31 6.02 17.77
C VAL A 99 21.90 6.88 18.89
N ARG A 100 22.12 8.18 18.62
CA ARG A 100 22.39 9.15 19.69
C ARG A 100 21.14 9.20 20.57
N LEU A 101 21.19 8.54 21.72
CA LEU A 101 20.25 8.77 22.81
C LEU A 101 20.28 10.26 23.13
N GLN A 102 19.22 10.98 22.80
CA GLN A 102 19.00 12.31 23.35
C GLN A 102 18.63 12.12 24.82
N THR A 103 19.52 12.51 25.72
CA THR A 103 19.19 12.63 27.13
C THR A 103 18.16 13.75 27.29
N ALA A 104 17.00 13.40 27.85
CA ALA A 104 16.01 14.38 28.27
C ALA A 104 16.66 15.30 29.30
N LYS A 105 16.63 16.61 29.07
CA LYS A 105 17.00 17.60 30.08
C LYS A 105 15.95 17.54 31.21
N ALA A 106 16.42 17.29 32.42
CA ALA A 106 15.69 17.54 33.66
C ALA A 106 15.61 19.05 33.93
#